data_AF-A0A939UMT1-F1
#
_entry.id   AF-A0A939UMT1-F1
#
_cell.length_a   1.000
_cell.length_b   1.000
_cell.length_c   1.000
_cell.angle_alpha   90.00
_cell.angle_beta   90.00
_cell.angle_gamma   90.00
#
_symmetry.space_group_name_H-M   'P 1'
#
loop_
_entity.id
_entity.type
_entity.pdbx_description
1 polymer ?
#
loop_
_entity_poly.entity_id
_entity_poly.type
_entity_poly.pdbx_seq_one_letter_code
_entity_poly.pdbx_strand_id
1 'polypeptide(L)'
;MKAVLYGAGNIGRGFMGQLFHQSGYELVFVDVVDAVIEQFNKDRSYPINIVSDKEERLITITGARAVDGKVTEAVADEIATADLMSTSVGVRVLPYIIKPVAAGLRKRWASGNMKPLNIIIAENLLEADSFIRDLMQKELTDEEFKLFQETVGLVEASIGRMVPMVPAEAKAKNPLVVFVEPYCELPVDKNAFK
;
A
#
# COMPACT_ATOMS: atom_id res chain seq x y z
N MET A 1 -3.74 -14.19 4.87
CA MET A 1 -2.77 -13.51 3.99
C MET A 1 -2.67 -12.06 4.45
N LYS A 2 -1.48 -11.46 4.38
CA LYS A 2 -1.22 -10.07 4.83
C LYS A 2 -0.86 -9.19 3.65
N ALA A 3 -1.52 -8.04 3.53
CA ALA A 3 -1.16 -7.00 2.57
C ALA A 3 -0.59 -5.77 3.31
N VAL A 4 0.59 -5.32 2.87
CA VAL A 4 1.19 -4.07 3.34
C VAL A 4 0.86 -2.95 2.37
N LEU A 5 0.30 -1.85 2.85
CA LEU A 5 -0.12 -0.72 2.02
C LEU A 5 0.68 0.51 2.41
N TYR A 6 1.68 0.84 1.60
CA TYR A 6 2.44 2.07 1.76
C TYR A 6 1.58 3.27 1.33
N GLY A 7 1.35 4.19 2.26
CA GLY A 7 0.47 5.35 2.08
C GLY A 7 -0.95 5.03 2.50
N ALA A 8 -1.37 5.57 3.64
CA ALA A 8 -2.75 5.52 4.09
C ALA A 8 -3.52 6.76 3.60
N GLY A 9 -3.28 7.18 2.36
CA GLY A 9 -3.99 8.30 1.76
C GLY A 9 -5.39 7.92 1.28
N ASN A 10 -5.97 8.83 0.50
CA ASN A 10 -7.27 8.64 -0.14
C ASN A 10 -7.28 7.43 -1.09
N ILE A 11 -6.25 7.25 -1.93
CA ILE A 11 -6.10 6.08 -2.81
C ILE A 11 -5.83 4.80 -2.00
N GLY A 12 -4.92 4.86 -1.04
CA GLY A 12 -4.60 3.72 -0.18
C GLY A 12 -5.82 3.16 0.55
N ARG A 13 -6.60 4.02 1.23
CA ARG A 13 -7.81 3.60 1.94
C ARG A 13 -8.98 3.31 1.00
N GLY A 14 -9.23 4.25 0.10
CA GLY A 14 -10.42 4.28 -0.75
C GLY A 14 -10.35 3.33 -1.94
N PHE A 15 -9.19 2.77 -2.29
CA PHE A 15 -9.09 1.88 -3.43
C PHE A 15 -8.32 0.60 -3.09
N MET A 16 -7.02 0.70 -2.81
CA MET A 16 -6.18 -0.48 -2.56
C MET A 16 -6.64 -1.28 -1.35
N GLY A 17 -6.91 -0.59 -0.23
CA GLY A 17 -7.43 -1.21 0.98
C GLY A 17 -8.77 -1.88 0.79
N GLN A 18 -9.69 -1.28 0.01
CA GLN A 18 -10.96 -1.91 -0.33
C GLN A 18 -10.74 -3.21 -1.11
N LEU A 19 -9.94 -3.17 -2.17
CA LEU A 19 -9.66 -4.33 -3.02
C LEU A 19 -9.03 -5.49 -2.23
N PHE A 20 -8.03 -5.18 -1.41
CA PHE A 20 -7.33 -6.20 -0.60
C PHE A 20 -8.21 -6.76 0.50
N HIS A 21 -9.05 -5.94 1.15
CA HIS A 21 -10.04 -6.42 2.12
C HIS A 21 -11.06 -7.36 1.47
N GLN A 22 -11.60 -6.98 0.30
CA GLN A 22 -12.53 -7.83 -0.46
C GLN A 22 -11.88 -9.14 -0.91
N SER A 23 -10.56 -9.16 -1.06
CA SER A 23 -9.76 -10.35 -1.39
C SER A 23 -9.34 -11.16 -0.14
N GLY A 24 -9.75 -10.77 1.07
CA GLY A 24 -9.52 -11.51 2.32
C GLY A 24 -8.16 -11.28 2.97
N TYR A 25 -7.45 -10.20 2.64
CA TYR A 25 -6.18 -9.84 3.30
C TYR A 25 -6.39 -9.10 4.61
N GLU A 26 -5.55 -9.39 5.61
CA GLU A 26 -5.29 -8.44 6.69
C GLU A 26 -4.59 -7.22 6.10
N LEU A 27 -5.04 -6.01 6.49
CA LEU A 27 -4.48 -4.76 5.99
C LEU A 27 -3.54 -4.13 7.01
N VAL A 28 -2.30 -3.89 6.58
CA VAL A 28 -1.29 -3.18 7.36
C VAL A 28 -0.85 -1.94 6.58
N PHE A 29 -1.39 -0.79 6.97
CA PHE A 29 -1.00 0.48 6.40
C PHE A 29 0.34 0.96 6.95
N VAL A 30 1.12 1.64 6.13
CA VAL A 30 2.32 2.37 6.54
C VAL A 30 2.10 3.85 6.22
N ASP A 31 2.13 4.70 7.24
CA ASP A 31 1.97 6.14 7.11
C ASP A 31 2.88 6.85 8.12
N VAL A 32 2.97 8.18 8.05
CA VAL A 32 3.80 9.00 8.95
C VAL A 32 2.97 9.98 9.78
N VAL A 33 1.66 10.09 9.51
CA VAL A 33 0.75 10.96 10.24
C VAL A 33 0.24 10.26 11.49
N ASP A 34 0.73 10.67 12.66
CA ASP A 34 0.44 10.03 13.95
C ASP A 34 -1.06 9.87 14.21
N ALA A 35 -1.87 10.91 13.97
CA ALA A 35 -3.31 10.85 14.15
C ALA A 35 -4.01 9.80 13.26
N VAL A 36 -3.50 9.55 12.06
CA VAL A 36 -4.02 8.50 11.16
C VAL A 36 -3.66 7.13 11.72
N ILE A 37 -2.41 6.95 12.14
CA ILE A 37 -1.90 5.69 12.68
C ILE A 37 -2.64 5.31 13.97
N GLU A 38 -2.77 6.26 14.90
CA GLU A 38 -3.50 6.11 16.15
C GLU A 38 -4.96 5.73 15.90
N GLN A 39 -5.64 6.41 14.95
CA GLN A 39 -7.02 6.10 14.64
C GLN A 39 -7.18 4.69 14.06
N PHE A 40 -6.29 4.24 13.18
CA PHE A 40 -6.32 2.87 12.64
C PHE A 40 -6.21 1.83 13.75
N ASN A 41 -5.27 2.05 14.68
CA ASN A 41 -4.99 1.09 15.73
C ASN A 41 -6.05 1.10 16.83
N LYS A 42 -6.73 2.23 17.04
CA LYS A 42 -7.89 2.35 17.93
C LYS A 42 -9.13 1.67 17.37
N ASP A 43 -9.51 1.98 16.13
CA ASP A 43 -10.80 1.56 15.58
C ASP A 43 -10.74 0.18 14.90
N ARG A 44 -9.53 -0.23 14.47
CA ARG A 44 -9.26 -1.45 13.69
C ARG A 44 -10.14 -1.58 12.43
N SER A 45 -10.67 -0.45 11.97
CA SER A 45 -11.62 -0.33 10.87
C SER A 45 -11.68 1.10 10.36
N TYR A 46 -12.19 1.30 9.14
CA TYR A 46 -12.46 2.63 8.61
C TYR A 46 -13.62 2.65 7.61
N PRO A 47 -14.34 3.78 7.50
CA PRO A 47 -15.46 3.92 6.58
C PRO A 47 -15.03 4.37 5.18
N ILE A 48 -15.69 3.84 4.16
CA ILE A 48 -15.64 4.32 2.77
C ILE A 48 -17.06 4.68 2.34
N ASN A 49 -17.28 5.94 1.97
CA ASN A 49 -18.51 6.40 1.34
C ASN A 49 -18.37 6.27 -0.17
N ILE A 50 -19.11 5.33 -0.75
CA ILE A 50 -19.23 5.17 -2.20
C ILE A 50 -20.34 6.09 -2.68
N VAL A 51 -20.02 7.05 -3.53
CA VAL A 51 -20.92 8.14 -3.94
C VAL A 51 -20.99 8.28 -5.46
N SER A 52 -22.19 8.55 -5.96
CA SER A 52 -22.46 8.95 -7.34
C SER A 52 -23.74 9.79 -7.38
N ASP A 53 -24.13 10.28 -8.56
CA ASP A 53 -25.42 10.97 -8.73
C ASP A 53 -26.65 10.10 -8.41
N LYS A 54 -26.47 8.77 -8.34
CA LYS A 54 -27.57 7.79 -8.18
C LYS A 54 -27.57 7.06 -6.85
N GLU A 55 -26.43 6.98 -6.17
CA GLU A 55 -26.29 6.21 -4.94
C GLU A 55 -25.27 6.81 -3.98
N GLU A 56 -25.56 6.65 -2.69
CA GLU A 56 -24.62 6.82 -1.60
C GLU A 56 -24.66 5.56 -0.74
N ARG A 57 -23.51 4.92 -0.56
CA ARG A 57 -23.38 3.67 0.20
C ARG A 57 -22.15 3.73 1.09
N LEU A 58 -22.37 3.60 2.39
CA LEU A 58 -21.31 3.42 3.36
C LEU A 58 -20.92 1.94 3.43
N ILE A 59 -19.63 1.65 3.27
CA ILE A 59 -19.04 0.36 3.60
C ILE A 59 -17.98 0.54 4.69
N THR A 60 -17.80 -0.48 5.53
CA THR A 60 -16.77 -0.49 6.57
C THR A 60 -15.72 -1.53 6.21
N ILE A 61 -14.46 -1.08 6.14
CA ILE A 61 -13.30 -1.97 6.03
C ILE A 61 -12.88 -2.34 7.44
N THR A 62 -12.75 -3.64 7.73
CA THR A 62 -12.40 -4.16 9.06
C THR A 62 -11.06 -4.86 9.06
N GLY A 63 -10.47 -5.07 10.24
CA GLY A 63 -9.18 -5.77 10.37
C GLY A 63 -7.97 -4.96 9.88
N ALA A 64 -8.13 -3.65 9.68
CA ALA A 64 -7.05 -2.76 9.28
C ALA A 64 -6.26 -2.25 10.50
N ARG A 65 -4.95 -2.10 10.36
CA ARG A 65 -4.06 -1.41 11.32
C ARG A 65 -3.03 -0.60 10.56
N ALA A 66 -2.29 0.24 11.28
CA ALA A 66 -1.18 0.99 10.72
C ALA A 66 0.08 0.87 11.57
N VAL A 67 1.23 0.95 10.92
CA VAL A 67 2.55 1.10 11.55
C VAL A 67 3.18 2.43 11.15
N ASP A 68 4.00 2.97 12.03
CA ASP A 68 4.70 4.22 11.80
C ASP A 68 5.85 4.03 10.79
N GLY A 69 5.70 4.66 9.62
CA GLY A 69 6.67 4.67 8.53
C GLY A 69 7.98 5.37 8.88
N LYS A 70 8.03 6.14 9.97
CA LYS A 70 9.27 6.71 10.53
C LYS A 70 10.12 5.65 11.25
N VAL A 71 9.52 4.52 11.63
CA VAL A 71 10.19 3.42 12.33
C VAL A 71 10.50 2.29 11.35
N THR A 72 11.65 2.41 10.67
CA THR A 72 12.11 1.45 9.64
C THR A 72 11.99 -0.01 10.07
N GLU A 73 12.36 -0.33 11.30
CA GLU A 73 12.36 -1.70 11.81
C GLU A 73 10.96 -2.31 11.87
N ALA A 74 9.97 -1.52 12.34
CA ALA A 74 8.58 -1.95 12.43
C ALA A 74 7.97 -2.18 11.04
N VAL A 75 8.28 -1.31 10.07
CA VAL A 75 7.88 -1.53 8.68
C VAL A 75 8.53 -2.79 8.11
N ALA A 76 9.82 -2.97 8.34
CA ALA A 76 10.57 -4.11 7.81
C ALA A 76 10.00 -5.44 8.33
N ASP A 77 9.56 -5.51 9.59
CA ASP A 77 8.90 -6.69 10.16
C ASP A 77 7.58 -7.03 9.45
N GLU A 78 6.79 -6.01 9.10
CA GLU A 78 5.54 -6.22 8.38
C GLU A 78 5.78 -6.70 6.94
N ILE A 79 6.75 -6.12 6.25
CA ILE A 79 7.13 -6.52 4.89
C ILE A 79 7.71 -7.94 4.87
N ALA A 80 8.51 -8.32 5.87
CA ALA A 80 9.13 -9.64 5.93
C ALA A 80 8.11 -10.78 5.91
N THR A 81 6.91 -10.52 6.43
CA THR A 81 5.80 -11.49 6.53
C THR A 81 4.65 -11.22 5.56
N ALA A 82 4.75 -10.20 4.71
CA ALA A 82 3.71 -9.84 3.76
C ALA A 82 3.55 -10.87 2.64
N ASP A 83 2.33 -11.04 2.15
CA ASP A 83 2.02 -11.84 0.96
C ASP A 83 1.84 -10.93 -0.28
N LEU A 84 1.51 -9.65 -0.06
CA LEU A 84 1.31 -8.64 -1.09
C LEU A 84 1.69 -7.27 -0.55
N MET A 85 2.14 -6.38 -1.43
CA MET A 85 2.35 -4.97 -1.09
C MET A 85 1.73 -4.05 -2.14
N SER A 86 1.37 -2.83 -1.73
CA SER A 86 1.07 -1.74 -2.66
C SER A 86 1.67 -0.43 -2.22
N THR A 87 1.93 0.48 -3.17
CA THR A 87 2.35 1.86 -2.88
C THR A 87 1.33 2.86 -3.41
N SER A 88 0.95 3.84 -2.61
CA SER A 88 0.15 5.01 -3.00
C SER A 88 0.54 6.23 -2.15
N VAL A 89 1.83 6.52 -2.12
CA VAL A 89 2.48 7.55 -1.31
C VAL A 89 2.74 8.86 -2.07
N GLY A 90 2.64 8.82 -3.40
CA GLY A 90 3.06 9.89 -4.29
C GLY A 90 4.52 9.74 -4.72
N VAL A 91 4.79 10.01 -6.00
CA VAL A 91 6.09 9.82 -6.65
C VAL A 91 7.27 10.40 -5.87
N ARG A 92 7.09 11.58 -5.28
CA ARG A 92 8.15 12.25 -4.50
C ARG A 92 8.51 11.53 -3.21
N VAL A 93 7.61 10.68 -2.70
CA VAL A 93 7.77 9.92 -1.46
C VAL A 93 8.42 8.56 -1.72
N LEU A 94 8.33 8.02 -2.95
CA LEU A 94 8.91 6.72 -3.31
C LEU A 94 10.38 6.56 -2.89
N PRO A 95 11.30 7.53 -3.08
CA PRO A 95 12.68 7.38 -2.62
C PRO A 95 12.84 7.14 -1.12
N TYR A 96 11.92 7.64 -0.30
CA TYR A 96 11.98 7.50 1.16
C TYR A 96 11.55 6.12 1.66
N ILE A 97 10.78 5.36 0.87
CA ILE A 97 10.30 4.03 1.27
C ILE A 97 11.28 2.91 0.90
N ILE A 98 12.26 3.20 0.03
CA ILE A 98 13.23 2.22 -0.50
C ILE A 98 14.04 1.56 0.62
N LYS A 99 14.54 2.35 1.57
CA LYS A 99 15.33 1.82 2.70
C LYS A 99 14.52 0.85 3.59
N PRO A 100 13.32 1.22 4.08
CA PRO A 100 12.45 0.27 4.77
C PRO A 100 12.07 -0.97 3.95
N VAL A 101 11.78 -0.82 2.66
CA VAL A 101 11.46 -1.95 1.78
C VAL A 101 12.65 -2.90 1.66
N ALA A 102 13.85 -2.38 1.39
CA ALA A 102 15.09 -3.15 1.34
C ALA A 102 15.37 -3.88 2.67
N ALA A 103 15.18 -3.20 3.81
CA ALA A 103 15.32 -3.82 5.13
C ALA A 103 14.33 -4.96 5.35
N GLY A 104 13.07 -4.79 4.93
CA GLY A 104 12.04 -5.83 5.01
C GLY A 104 12.35 -7.04 4.13
N LEU A 105 12.85 -6.81 2.91
CA LEU A 105 13.29 -7.87 2.00
C LEU A 105 14.50 -8.64 2.56
N ARG A 106 15.49 -7.94 3.12
CA ARG A 106 16.64 -8.57 3.79
C ARG A 106 16.19 -9.49 4.93
N LYS A 107 15.27 -9.03 5.79
CA LYS A 107 14.67 -9.86 6.83
C LYS A 107 13.91 -11.06 6.27
N ARG A 108 13.14 -10.85 5.20
CA ARG A 108 12.40 -11.90 4.50
C ARG A 108 13.34 -13.01 4.04
N TRP A 109 14.40 -12.67 3.29
CA TRP A 109 15.38 -13.65 2.80
C TRP A 109 16.17 -14.30 3.93
N ALA A 110 16.60 -13.54 4.94
CA ALA A 110 17.34 -14.07 6.10
C ALA A 110 16.52 -15.10 6.90
N SER A 111 15.19 -14.98 6.91
CA SER A 111 14.28 -15.96 7.53
C SER A 111 14.05 -17.23 6.67
N GLY A 112 14.65 -17.31 5.48
CA GLY A 112 14.41 -18.37 4.50
C GLY A 112 13.11 -18.22 3.72
N ASN A 113 12.38 -17.11 3.89
CA ASN A 113 11.17 -16.84 3.13
C ASN A 113 11.52 -16.35 1.71
N MET A 114 11.55 -17.27 0.77
CA MET A 114 11.81 -16.98 -0.65
C MET A 114 10.54 -16.90 -1.50
N LYS A 115 9.35 -16.88 -0.86
CA LYS A 115 8.09 -16.74 -1.59
C LYS A 115 8.02 -15.37 -2.27
N PRO A 116 7.52 -15.31 -3.51
CA PRO A 116 7.28 -14.05 -4.21
C PRO A 116 6.61 -12.98 -3.35
N LEU A 117 7.12 -11.75 -3.41
CA LEU A 117 6.43 -10.57 -2.92
C LEU A 117 6.11 -9.68 -4.12
N ASN A 118 4.83 -9.60 -4.48
CA ASN A 118 4.38 -8.73 -5.55
C ASN A 118 4.02 -7.35 -4.97
N ILE A 119 4.57 -6.28 -5.56
CA ILE A 119 4.38 -4.89 -5.18
C ILE A 119 3.56 -4.21 -6.28
N ILE A 120 2.30 -3.89 -5.99
CA ILE A 120 1.41 -3.19 -6.90
C ILE A 120 1.65 -1.68 -6.76
N ILE A 121 2.16 -1.07 -7.81
CA ILE A 121 2.60 0.33 -7.81
C ILE A 121 1.43 1.21 -8.24
N ALA A 122 0.65 1.67 -7.27
CA ALA A 122 -0.48 2.56 -7.46
C ALA A 122 -0.05 4.03 -7.33
N GLU A 123 0.85 4.45 -8.23
CA GLU A 123 1.41 5.80 -8.32
C GLU A 123 1.11 6.44 -9.68
N ASN A 124 0.98 7.77 -9.71
CA ASN A 124 0.85 8.49 -10.98
C ASN A 124 2.24 8.74 -11.60
N LEU A 125 2.86 7.67 -12.08
CA LEU A 125 4.19 7.65 -12.69
C LEU A 125 4.20 6.65 -13.84
N LEU A 126 4.71 7.06 -15.00
CA LEU A 126 5.02 6.15 -16.11
C LEU A 126 6.32 5.40 -15.79
N GLU A 127 6.39 4.12 -16.14
CA GLU A 127 7.57 3.27 -15.92
C GLU A 127 7.96 3.24 -14.43
N ALA A 128 6.95 3.15 -13.57
CA ALA A 128 7.12 3.25 -12.12
C ALA A 128 7.89 2.05 -11.57
N ASP A 129 7.78 0.89 -12.23
CA ASP A 129 8.56 -0.30 -11.95
C ASP A 129 10.05 -0.05 -12.16
N SER A 130 10.43 0.57 -13.28
CA SER A 130 11.81 0.88 -13.65
C SER A 130 12.39 1.92 -12.69
N PHE A 131 11.61 2.95 -12.35
CA PHE A 131 12.00 3.93 -11.34
C PHE A 131 12.29 3.30 -9.97
N ILE A 132 11.42 2.42 -9.48
CA ILE A 132 11.64 1.71 -8.20
C ILE A 132 12.82 0.76 -8.31
N ARG A 133 12.96 0.03 -9.43
CA ARG A 133 14.07 -0.89 -9.68
C ARG A 133 15.42 -0.18 -9.60
N ASP A 134 15.55 0.99 -10.21
CA ASP A 134 16.78 1.79 -10.19
C ASP A 134 17.13 2.27 -8.79
N LEU A 135 16.12 2.61 -7.98
CA LEU A 135 16.32 2.98 -6.59
C LEU A 135 16.76 1.79 -5.74
N MET A 136 16.12 0.62 -5.93
CA MET A 136 16.49 -0.62 -5.25
C MET A 136 17.90 -1.08 -5.63
N GLN A 137 18.29 -0.94 -6.90
CA GLN A 137 19.65 -1.27 -7.36
C GLN A 137 20.73 -0.43 -6.65
N LYS A 138 20.43 0.82 -6.31
CA LYS A 138 21.34 1.70 -5.57
C LYS A 138 21.42 1.39 -4.07
N GLU A 139 20.39 0.75 -3.52
CA GLU A 139 20.28 0.44 -2.08
C GLU A 139 20.73 -0.99 -1.72
N LEU A 140 20.63 -1.93 -2.67
CA LEU A 140 20.96 -3.34 -2.48
C LEU A 140 22.39 -3.67 -2.96
N THR A 141 23.00 -4.71 -2.40
CA THR A 141 24.21 -5.30 -3.00
C THR A 141 23.89 -6.06 -4.29
N ASP A 142 24.91 -6.43 -5.08
CA ASP A 142 24.71 -7.19 -6.31
C ASP A 142 24.01 -8.54 -6.08
N GLU A 143 24.34 -9.24 -4.99
CA GLU A 143 23.68 -10.50 -4.60
C GLU A 143 22.23 -10.26 -4.17
N GLU A 144 21.99 -9.23 -3.36
CA GLU A 144 20.64 -8.87 -2.92
C GLU A 144 19.76 -8.42 -4.08
N PHE A 145 20.33 -7.70 -5.06
CA PHE A 145 19.60 -7.23 -6.23
C PHE A 145 19.21 -8.39 -7.16
N LYS A 146 20.04 -9.43 -7.29
CA LYS A 146 19.65 -10.66 -7.99
C LYS A 146 18.47 -11.35 -7.30
N LEU A 147 18.54 -11.50 -5.98
CA LEU A 147 17.42 -12.05 -5.20
C LEU A 147 16.15 -11.20 -5.35
N PHE A 148 16.28 -9.88 -5.35
CA PHE A 148 15.17 -8.97 -5.61
C PHE A 148 14.53 -9.23 -6.97
N GLN A 149 15.33 -9.36 -8.04
CA GLN A 149 14.80 -9.63 -9.39
C GLN A 149 14.11 -11.00 -9.51
N GLU A 150 14.53 -11.98 -8.71
CA GLU A 150 13.95 -13.32 -8.70
C GLU A 150 12.66 -13.40 -7.85
N THR A 151 12.64 -12.71 -6.71
CA THR A 151 11.61 -12.88 -5.67
C THR A 151 10.62 -11.73 -5.56
N VAL A 152 10.83 -10.62 -6.27
CA VAL A 152 9.94 -9.46 -6.22
C VAL A 152 9.37 -9.14 -7.59
N GLY A 153 8.03 -9.05 -7.66
CA GLY A 153 7.31 -8.54 -8.81
C GLY A 153 7.02 -7.05 -8.60
N LEU A 154 7.50 -6.20 -9.51
CA LEU A 154 7.15 -4.78 -9.55
C LEU A 154 6.02 -4.61 -10.55
N VAL A 155 4.79 -4.59 -10.06
CA VAL A 155 3.58 -4.65 -10.87
C VAL A 155 3.05 -3.24 -11.09
N GLU A 156 3.18 -2.74 -12.32
CA GLU A 156 2.55 -1.49 -12.71
C GLU A 156 1.02 -1.62 -12.70
N ALA A 157 0.35 -0.54 -12.28
CA ALA A 157 -1.10 -0.49 -12.20
C ALA A 157 -1.65 0.80 -12.83
N SER A 158 -2.79 0.68 -13.50
CA SER A 158 -3.52 1.83 -14.01
C SER A 158 -4.64 2.21 -13.02
N ILE A 159 -4.51 3.37 -12.38
CA ILE A 159 -5.48 3.85 -11.39
C ILE A 159 -6.54 4.69 -12.10
N GLY A 160 -7.77 4.16 -12.18
CA GLY A 160 -8.91 4.86 -12.79
C GLY A 160 -9.94 5.42 -11.80
N ARG A 161 -9.85 5.09 -10.52
CA ARG A 161 -10.89 5.44 -9.54
C ARG A 161 -10.82 6.90 -9.09
N MET A 162 -11.90 7.64 -9.29
CA MET A 162 -12.08 8.98 -8.75
C MET A 162 -12.27 8.94 -7.23
N VAL A 163 -11.44 9.72 -6.54
CA VAL A 163 -11.46 9.86 -5.08
C VAL A 163 -11.60 11.35 -4.74
N PRO A 164 -12.83 11.87 -4.59
CA PRO A 164 -13.06 13.27 -4.29
C PRO A 164 -12.42 13.72 -2.98
N MET A 165 -12.31 15.04 -2.82
CA MET A 165 -11.87 15.62 -1.57
C MET A 165 -12.85 15.28 -0.45
N VAL A 166 -12.32 14.86 0.69
CA VAL A 166 -13.13 14.55 1.88
C VAL A 166 -13.60 15.87 2.51
N PRO A 167 -14.91 16.07 2.74
CA PRO A 167 -15.41 17.24 3.44
C PRO A 167 -14.75 17.42 4.82
N ALA A 168 -14.44 18.67 5.18
CA ALA A 168 -13.70 18.97 6.42
C ALA A 168 -14.45 18.47 7.67
N GLU A 169 -15.77 18.58 7.69
CA GLU A 169 -16.63 18.14 8.79
C GLU A 169 -16.63 16.62 8.94
N ALA A 170 -16.57 15.88 7.82
CA ALA A 170 -16.47 14.43 7.83
C ALA A 170 -15.09 13.98 8.34
N LYS A 171 -14.02 14.61 7.83
CA LYS A 171 -12.64 14.34 8.25
C LYS A 171 -12.39 14.67 9.73
N ALA A 172 -13.03 15.71 10.26
CA ALA A 172 -12.96 16.07 11.68
C ALA A 172 -13.62 15.03 12.59
N LYS A 173 -14.68 14.34 12.11
CA LYS A 173 -15.34 13.25 12.85
C LYS A 173 -14.57 11.94 12.78
N ASN A 174 -14.03 11.61 11.61
CA ASN A 174 -13.19 10.43 11.43
C ASN A 174 -12.08 10.74 10.41
N PRO A 175 -10.80 10.80 10.82
CA PRO A 175 -9.70 11.14 9.90
C PRO A 175 -9.44 10.06 8.84
N LEU A 176 -9.99 8.86 9.00
CA LEU A 176 -9.85 7.74 8.06
C LEU A 176 -10.97 7.69 7.01
N VAL A 177 -12.03 8.49 7.15
CA VAL A 177 -13.12 8.50 6.17
C VAL A 177 -12.62 8.91 4.80
N VAL A 178 -13.09 8.20 3.78
CA VAL A 178 -12.82 8.49 2.37
C VAL A 178 -14.10 8.40 1.56
N PHE A 179 -14.14 9.19 0.49
CA PHE A 179 -15.24 9.23 -0.46
C PHE A 179 -14.71 8.80 -1.82
N VAL A 180 -15.45 7.96 -2.51
CA VAL A 180 -15.00 7.34 -3.76
C VAL A 180 -16.17 7.10 -4.69
N GLU A 181 -15.92 7.06 -6.00
CA GLU A 181 -16.94 6.60 -6.93
C GLU A 181 -17.15 5.07 -6.86
N PRO A 182 -18.22 4.52 -7.48
CA PRO A 182 -18.48 3.08 -7.51
C PRO A 182 -17.46 2.25 -8.30
N TYR A 183 -16.80 2.83 -9.31
CA TYR A 183 -15.78 2.13 -10.11
C TYR A 183 -14.62 1.65 -9.21
N CYS A 184 -14.29 0.36 -9.28
CA CYS A 184 -13.30 -0.25 -8.41
C CYS A 184 -12.59 -1.42 -9.10
N GLU A 185 -12.20 -1.24 -10.36
CA GLU A 185 -11.38 -2.22 -11.10
C GLU A 185 -9.95 -1.69 -11.23
N LEU A 186 -8.96 -2.58 -11.06
CA LEU A 186 -7.54 -2.23 -11.11
C LEU A 186 -6.85 -3.06 -12.21
N PRO A 187 -6.72 -2.51 -13.43
CA PRO A 187 -5.86 -3.09 -14.45
C PRO A 187 -4.39 -3.09 -13.97
N VAL A 188 -3.72 -4.23 -14.12
CA VAL A 188 -2.33 -4.44 -13.72
C VAL A 188 -1.56 -5.20 -14.80
N ASP A 189 -0.24 -5.02 -14.85
CA ASP A 189 0.61 -5.84 -15.73
C ASP A 189 0.70 -7.28 -15.19
N LYS A 190 -0.02 -8.19 -15.85
CA LYS A 190 -0.02 -9.62 -15.51
C LYS A 190 1.38 -10.24 -15.61
N ASN A 191 2.23 -9.79 -16.53
CA ASN A 191 3.54 -10.41 -16.77
C ASN A 191 4.58 -10.01 -15.71
N ALA A 192 4.31 -8.95 -14.94
CA ALA A 192 5.19 -8.46 -13.89
C ALA A 192 5.07 -9.25 -12.57
N PHE A 193 4.04 -10.08 -12.43
CA PHE A 193 3.87 -10.94 -11.25
C PHE A 193 4.93 -12.05 -11.21
N LYS A 194 5.36 -12.38 -9.99
CA LYS A 194 6.23 -13.51 -9.65
C LYS A 194 5.43 -14.61 -8.95
#